data_AF-A0AAZ3PP40-F1
#
_entry.id   AF-A0AAZ3PP40-F1
#
_cell.length_a   1.000
_cell.length_b   1.000
_cell.length_c   1.000
_cell.angle_alpha   90.00
_cell.angle_beta   90.00
_cell.angle_gamma   90.00
#
_symmetry.space_group_name_H-M   'P 1'
#
loop_
_entity.id
_entity.type
_entity.pdbx_description
1 polymer ?
#
loop_
_entity_poly.entity_id
_entity_poly.type
_entity_poly.pdbx_seq_one_letter_code
_entity_poly.pdbx_strand_id
1 'polypeptide(L)'
;MLDKVYNTLKGAHPHLHVFKKEEMPKRLYFANNNCILPIILFSDPGYVINGFLPVQFNAGEHGFDNEEMDMKPIFRAVGPALQKNLEVGPFETVNIYPLMCHILGIKPDPNDGHLDATKHMLVSATEEMKLQTCKKSPPSFTVTCRHSFVYRSPALQQTNCLLLQPNISHFVQSTCCHFSAPQFLCFRA
;
A
#
# COMPACT_ATOMS: atom_id res chain seq x y z
N MET A 1 23.19 18.09 25.32
CA MET A 1 22.95 18.75 24.02
C MET A 1 21.58 18.43 23.46
N LEU A 2 21.14 17.16 23.49
CA LEU A 2 19.83 16.73 22.99
C LEU A 2 18.65 17.46 23.65
N ASP A 3 18.62 17.55 24.99
CA ASP A 3 17.52 18.21 25.71
C ASP A 3 17.39 19.70 25.38
N LYS A 4 18.51 20.36 25.09
CA LYS A 4 18.50 21.77 24.67
C LYS A 4 17.76 21.92 23.33
N VAL A 5 18.05 21.05 22.36
CA VAL A 5 17.37 21.04 21.06
C VAL A 5 15.90 20.68 21.22
N TYR A 6 15.59 19.62 21.98
CA TYR A 6 14.21 19.21 22.27
C TYR A 6 13.39 20.36 22.88
N ASN A 7 13.89 20.99 23.95
CA ASN A 7 13.17 22.08 24.63
C ASN A 7 13.02 23.33 23.76
N THR A 8 13.92 23.54 22.80
CA THR A 8 13.82 24.67 21.85
C THR A 8 12.76 24.41 20.78
N LEU A 9 12.64 23.16 20.32
CA LEU A 9 11.67 22.78 19.30
C LEU A 9 10.28 22.50 19.88
N LYS A 10 10.20 22.04 21.13
CA LYS A 10 8.93 21.72 21.80
C LYS A 10 8.10 23.00 21.97
N GLY A 11 6.96 23.05 21.29
CA GLY A 11 6.08 24.23 21.31
C GLY A 11 6.55 25.39 20.42
N ALA A 12 7.54 25.17 19.55
CA ALA A 12 8.02 26.20 18.62
C ALA A 12 6.95 26.60 17.57
N HIS A 13 6.02 25.70 17.25
CA HIS A 13 4.93 25.95 16.32
C HIS A 13 3.69 25.11 16.72
N PRO A 14 2.46 25.64 16.61
CA PRO A 14 1.24 24.92 17.03
C PRO A 14 1.00 23.62 16.25
N HIS A 15 1.41 23.58 14.98
CA HIS A 15 1.26 22.42 14.09
C HIS A 15 2.50 21.53 14.00
N LEU A 16 3.47 21.70 14.92
CA LEU A 16 4.68 20.89 14.99
C LEU A 16 4.72 20.13 16.31
N HIS A 17 4.61 18.81 16.22
CA HIS A 17 4.75 17.90 17.34
C HIS A 17 6.17 17.36 17.39
N VAL A 18 6.79 17.49 18.55
CA VAL A 18 8.18 17.06 18.78
C VAL A 18 8.16 16.00 19.86
N PHE A 19 8.71 14.83 19.53
CA PHE A 19 8.80 13.69 20.43
C PHE A 19 10.25 13.31 20.64
N LYS A 20 10.60 12.95 21.87
CA LYS A 20 11.74 12.05 22.07
C LYS A 20 11.35 10.67 21.58
N LYS A 21 12.33 9.88 21.15
CA LYS A 21 12.11 8.51 20.67
C LYS A 21 11.31 7.66 21.67
N GLU A 22 11.54 7.85 22.96
CA GLU A 22 10.87 7.12 24.04
C GLU A 22 9.44 7.61 24.30
N GLU A 23 9.10 8.83 23.88
CA GLU A 23 7.79 9.48 24.05
C GLU A 23 6.86 9.25 22.85
N MET A 24 7.36 8.65 21.76
CA MET A 24 6.58 8.44 20.54
C MET A 24 5.36 7.55 20.84
N PRO A 25 4.16 7.89 20.31
CA PRO A 25 2.97 7.08 20.52
C PRO A 25 3.19 5.61 20.13
N LYS A 26 2.99 4.70 21.09
CA LYS A 26 3.24 3.27 20.91
C LYS A 26 2.41 2.66 19.76
N ARG A 27 1.21 3.20 19.50
CA ARG A 27 0.33 2.73 18.41
C ARG A 27 0.94 2.83 17.01
N LEU A 28 1.94 3.68 16.82
CA LEU A 28 2.59 3.87 15.52
C LEU A 28 3.62 2.79 15.22
N TYR A 29 4.03 1.99 16.22
CA TYR A 29 5.06 0.94 16.08
C TYR A 29 6.35 1.42 15.37
N PHE A 30 6.66 2.71 15.46
CA PHE A 30 7.71 3.35 14.65
C PHE A 30 9.05 3.46 15.37
N ALA A 31 9.05 3.84 16.64
CA ALA A 31 10.25 4.32 17.31
C ALA A 31 11.27 3.23 17.71
N ASN A 32 10.87 1.96 17.83
CA ASN A 32 11.73 0.90 18.34
C ASN A 32 12.68 0.32 17.27
N ASN A 33 13.52 1.16 16.67
CA ASN A 33 14.53 0.74 15.69
C ASN A 33 15.78 1.63 15.79
N ASN A 34 16.97 1.05 15.64
CA ASN A 34 18.26 1.77 15.76
C ASN A 34 18.43 2.88 14.71
N CYS A 35 17.80 2.76 13.54
CA CYS A 35 17.84 3.76 12.48
C CYS A 35 17.01 5.01 12.81
N ILE A 36 16.11 4.94 13.80
CA ILE A 36 15.29 6.08 14.23
C ILE A 36 16.10 6.97 15.17
N LEU A 37 16.19 8.25 14.80
CA LEU A 37 16.93 9.26 15.55
C LEU A 37 16.26 9.60 16.90
N PRO A 38 17.01 10.16 17.87
CA PRO A 38 16.47 10.42 19.22
C PRO A 38 15.37 11.49 19.29
N ILE A 39 15.27 12.38 18.28
CA ILE A 39 14.21 13.39 18.17
C ILE A 39 13.43 13.11 16.89
N ILE A 40 12.11 13.01 17.01
CA ILE A 40 11.17 12.76 15.91
C ILE A 40 10.24 13.97 15.82
N LEU A 41 10.02 14.44 14.60
CA LEU A 41 9.14 15.55 14.30
C LEU A 41 7.92 15.03 13.53
N PHE A 42 6.77 15.58 13.84
CA PHE A 42 5.50 15.28 13.20
C PHE A 42 4.73 16.58 12.98
N SER A 43 4.02 16.72 11.86
CA SER A 43 3.19 17.89 11.59
C SER A 43 1.74 17.51 11.40
N ASP A 44 0.84 18.46 11.66
CA ASP A 44 -0.58 18.29 11.35
C ASP A 44 -0.79 18.18 9.83
N PRO A 45 -1.87 17.51 9.38
CA PRO A 45 -2.23 17.44 7.96
C PRO A 45 -2.25 18.82 7.29
N GLY A 46 -1.66 18.88 6.10
CA GLY A 46 -1.53 20.12 5.32
C GLY A 46 -0.32 20.98 5.68
N TYR A 47 0.44 20.65 6.73
CA TYR A 47 1.67 21.34 7.10
C TYR A 47 2.91 20.52 6.77
N VAL A 48 3.86 21.10 6.06
CA VAL A 48 5.14 20.48 5.77
C VAL A 48 6.27 21.09 6.60
N ILE A 49 7.21 20.26 7.06
CA ILE A 49 8.36 20.70 7.86
C ILE A 49 9.49 21.10 6.93
N ASN A 50 9.78 22.40 6.88
CA ASN A 50 10.92 22.94 6.15
C ASN A 50 12.11 23.15 7.09
N GLY A 51 13.32 22.95 6.55
CA GLY A 51 14.57 23.25 7.24
C GLY A 51 14.93 24.73 7.13
N PHE A 52 16.17 25.02 6.76
CA PHE A 52 16.65 26.41 6.62
C PHE A 52 15.94 27.21 5.53
N LEU A 53 15.52 26.57 4.44
CA LEU A 53 14.83 27.21 3.32
C LEU A 53 13.58 26.39 2.96
N PRO A 54 12.47 27.05 2.60
CA PRO A 54 11.30 26.35 2.10
C PRO A 54 11.56 25.87 0.68
N VAL A 55 11.60 24.55 0.49
CA VAL A 55 11.90 23.92 -0.81
C VAL A 55 10.80 22.95 -1.27
N GLN A 56 9.80 22.73 -0.43
CA GLN A 56 8.67 21.85 -0.72
C GLN A 56 7.48 22.69 -1.21
N PHE A 57 7.08 22.44 -2.47
CA PHE A 57 6.02 23.19 -3.16
C PHE A 57 4.94 22.27 -3.74
N ASN A 58 4.85 21.04 -3.23
CA ASN A 58 3.87 20.07 -3.68
C ASN A 58 2.46 20.53 -3.32
N ALA A 59 1.51 20.33 -4.23
CA ALA A 59 0.10 20.64 -3.97
C ALA A 59 -0.58 19.63 -3.03
N GLY A 60 0.03 18.47 -2.83
CA GLY A 60 -0.41 17.43 -1.92
C GLY A 60 0.78 16.66 -1.38
N GLU A 61 0.68 16.21 -0.14
CA GLU A 61 1.74 15.51 0.57
C GLU A 61 1.15 14.34 1.37
N HIS A 62 1.99 13.41 1.79
CA HIS A 62 1.62 12.27 2.61
C HIS A 62 2.67 12.01 3.70
N GLY A 63 2.40 11.07 4.60
CA GLY A 63 3.28 10.75 5.73
C GLY A 63 2.85 11.40 7.05
N PHE A 64 1.63 11.92 7.08
CA PHE A 64 0.93 12.34 8.30
C PHE A 64 0.43 11.13 9.09
N ASP A 65 -0.36 11.39 10.14
CA ASP A 65 -0.77 10.37 11.09
C ASP A 65 -1.58 9.28 10.36
N ASN A 66 -1.28 8.02 10.64
CA ASN A 66 -2.01 6.93 10.02
C ASN A 66 -3.47 6.88 10.49
N GLU A 67 -3.86 7.60 11.54
CA GLU A 67 -5.26 7.79 11.96
C GLU A 67 -6.04 8.77 11.07
N GLU A 68 -5.36 9.67 10.35
CA GLU A 68 -6.00 10.64 9.46
C GLU A 68 -6.69 9.94 8.28
N MET A 69 -7.90 10.39 7.97
CA MET A 69 -8.72 9.78 6.91
C MET A 69 -8.06 9.89 5.54
N ASP A 70 -7.37 10.99 5.27
CA ASP A 70 -6.66 11.22 4.00
C ASP A 70 -5.44 10.30 3.83
N MET A 71 -4.92 9.72 4.90
CA MET A 71 -3.79 8.78 4.87
C MET A 71 -4.22 7.31 4.71
N LYS A 72 -5.54 7.02 4.70
CA LYS A 72 -6.04 5.65 4.59
C LYS A 72 -5.93 5.16 3.14
N PRO A 73 -5.18 4.06 2.87
CA PRO A 73 -5.11 3.51 1.53
C PRO A 73 -6.38 2.72 1.20
N ILE A 74 -6.57 2.45 -0.09
CA ILE A 74 -7.63 1.56 -0.58
C ILE A 74 -7.13 0.12 -0.66
N PHE A 75 -8.01 -0.84 -0.40
CA PHE A 75 -7.76 -2.26 -0.62
C PHE A 75 -8.88 -2.85 -1.50
N ARG A 76 -8.49 -3.54 -2.58
CA ARG A 76 -9.41 -4.28 -3.45
C ARG A 76 -8.75 -5.59 -3.85
N ALA A 77 -9.51 -6.67 -3.77
CA ALA A 77 -9.03 -7.99 -4.15
C ALA A 77 -10.13 -8.74 -4.90
N VAL A 78 -9.73 -9.43 -5.97
CA VAL A 78 -10.62 -10.28 -6.77
C VAL A 78 -9.87 -11.56 -7.06
N GLY A 79 -10.47 -12.67 -6.68
CA GLY A 79 -9.87 -13.98 -6.89
C GLY A 79 -10.84 -15.06 -6.48
N PRO A 80 -10.61 -16.31 -6.89
CA PRO A 80 -11.54 -17.38 -6.64
C PRO A 80 -11.47 -17.92 -5.19
N ALA A 81 -10.42 -17.57 -4.45
CA ALA A 81 -10.29 -17.82 -3.01
C ALA A 81 -11.00 -16.76 -2.15
N LEU A 82 -11.48 -15.68 -2.76
CA LEU A 82 -12.11 -14.55 -2.06
C LEU A 82 -13.61 -14.53 -2.31
N GLN A 83 -14.36 -14.06 -1.32
CA GLN A 83 -15.79 -13.85 -1.46
C GLN A 83 -16.08 -12.77 -2.52
N LYS A 84 -17.16 -12.96 -3.26
CA LYS A 84 -17.60 -12.02 -4.29
C LYS A 84 -18.55 -10.99 -3.68
N ASN A 85 -18.47 -9.75 -4.15
CA ASN A 85 -19.35 -8.64 -3.75
C ASN A 85 -19.39 -8.42 -2.23
N LEU A 86 -18.26 -8.65 -1.56
CA LEU A 86 -18.10 -8.43 -0.13
C LEU A 86 -17.47 -7.06 0.11
N GLU A 87 -18.12 -6.23 0.92
CA GLU A 87 -17.54 -5.05 1.54
C GLU A 87 -17.20 -5.37 2.98
N VAL A 88 -16.03 -4.92 3.42
CA VAL A 88 -15.46 -5.24 4.74
C VAL A 88 -15.09 -3.96 5.48
N GLY A 89 -15.10 -4.04 6.80
CA GLY A 89 -14.62 -2.95 7.65
C GLY A 89 -13.12 -2.69 7.47
N PRO A 90 -12.62 -1.56 8.01
CA PRO A 90 -11.20 -1.23 7.94
C PRO A 90 -10.34 -2.25 8.69
N PHE A 91 -9.14 -2.48 8.17
CA PHE A 91 -8.13 -3.33 8.81
C PHE A 91 -6.73 -2.77 8.48
N GLU A 92 -5.73 -3.14 9.30
CA GLU A 92 -4.36 -2.67 9.11
C GLU A 92 -3.65 -3.45 7.98
N THR A 93 -2.86 -2.73 7.18
CA THR A 93 -2.15 -3.28 6.00
C THR A 93 -1.16 -4.39 6.34
N VAL A 94 -0.67 -4.44 7.59
CA VAL A 94 0.20 -5.52 8.10
C VAL A 94 -0.45 -6.90 7.95
N ASN A 95 -1.79 -6.98 7.96
CA ASN A 95 -2.53 -8.23 7.82
C ASN A 95 -2.65 -8.73 6.37
N ILE A 96 -2.16 -7.97 5.37
CA ILE A 96 -2.19 -8.39 3.96
C ILE A 96 -1.18 -9.52 3.70
N TYR A 97 -0.01 -9.47 4.34
CA TYR A 97 1.01 -10.52 4.18
C TYR A 97 0.51 -11.93 4.55
N PRO A 98 -0.05 -12.18 5.75
CA PRO A 98 -0.58 -13.50 6.08
C PRO A 98 -1.75 -13.92 5.18
N LEU A 99 -2.58 -12.99 4.70
CA LEU A 99 -3.63 -13.26 3.71
C LEU A 99 -3.05 -13.79 2.40
N MET A 100 -2.02 -13.13 1.86
CA MET A 100 -1.35 -13.56 0.64
C MET A 100 -0.71 -14.93 0.81
N CYS A 101 -0.02 -15.17 1.93
CA CYS A 101 0.58 -16.47 2.22
C CYS A 101 -0.48 -17.58 2.25
N HIS A 102 -1.64 -17.32 2.86
CA HIS A 102 -2.75 -18.26 2.91
C HIS A 102 -3.28 -18.60 1.51
N ILE A 103 -3.53 -17.61 0.65
CA ILE A 103 -4.04 -17.81 -0.72
C ILE A 103 -3.04 -18.60 -1.57
N LEU A 104 -1.74 -18.37 -1.38
CA LEU A 104 -0.67 -19.08 -2.09
C LEU A 104 -0.38 -20.48 -1.52
N GLY A 105 -0.94 -20.83 -0.36
CA GLY A 105 -0.67 -22.10 0.32
C GLY A 105 0.77 -22.20 0.86
N ILE A 106 1.40 -21.07 1.18
CA ILE A 106 2.75 -21.01 1.75
C ILE A 106 2.70 -20.70 3.25
N LYS A 107 3.67 -21.22 4.00
CA LYS A 107 3.84 -20.89 5.42
C LYS A 107 4.38 -19.45 5.53
N PRO A 108 3.71 -18.54 6.26
CA PRO A 108 4.24 -17.20 6.49
C PRO A 108 5.47 -17.26 7.43
N ASP A 109 6.43 -16.38 7.18
CA ASP A 109 7.52 -16.10 8.12
C ASP A 109 7.00 -15.30 9.33
N PRO A 110 7.77 -15.21 10.43
CA PRO A 110 7.40 -14.36 11.57
C PRO A 110 7.14 -12.91 11.13
N ASN A 111 5.93 -12.42 11.43
CA ASN A 111 5.47 -11.08 11.08
C ASN A 111 4.43 -10.61 12.11
N ASP A 112 4.14 -9.31 12.12
CA ASP A 112 3.21 -8.70 13.09
C ASP A 112 1.73 -8.80 12.67
N GLY A 113 1.44 -9.36 11.49
CA GLY A 113 0.09 -9.51 10.96
C GLY A 113 -0.60 -10.80 11.40
N HIS A 114 -1.93 -10.76 11.42
CA HIS A 114 -2.77 -11.90 11.78
C HIS A 114 -3.80 -12.22 10.69
N LEU A 115 -3.83 -13.48 10.25
CA LEU A 115 -4.80 -13.94 9.24
C LEU A 115 -6.25 -13.75 9.71
N ASP A 116 -6.52 -13.85 11.01
CA ASP A 116 -7.87 -13.72 11.55
C ASP A 116 -8.50 -12.35 11.24
N ALA A 117 -7.70 -11.30 11.09
CA ALA A 117 -8.16 -9.97 10.69
C ALA A 117 -8.77 -9.93 9.29
N THR A 118 -8.35 -10.83 8.39
CA THR A 118 -8.78 -10.86 6.97
C THR A 118 -9.43 -12.17 6.55
N LYS A 119 -9.50 -13.17 7.44
CA LYS A 119 -10.02 -14.51 7.14
C LYS A 119 -11.47 -14.50 6.65
N HIS A 120 -12.26 -13.55 7.15
CA HIS A 120 -13.64 -13.36 6.74
C HIS A 120 -13.80 -12.92 5.27
N MET A 121 -12.72 -12.56 4.58
CA MET A 121 -12.71 -12.26 3.14
C MET A 121 -12.63 -13.52 2.27
N LEU A 122 -12.22 -14.65 2.84
CA LEU A 122 -12.00 -15.91 2.12
C LEU A 122 -13.32 -16.68 1.95
N VAL A 123 -13.42 -17.48 0.89
CA VAL A 123 -14.55 -18.41 0.71
C VAL A 123 -14.51 -19.51 1.76
N SER A 124 -15.65 -20.10 2.10
CA SER A 124 -15.69 -21.24 3.03
C SER A 124 -15.05 -22.49 2.42
N ALA A 125 -14.49 -23.36 3.26
CA ALA A 125 -13.82 -24.60 2.86
C ALA A 125 -14.66 -25.51 1.92
N THR A 126 -15.98 -25.39 1.97
CA THR A 126 -16.92 -26.11 1.10
C THR A 126 -16.81 -25.69 -0.38
N GLU A 127 -16.40 -24.45 -0.64
CA GLU A 127 -16.21 -23.89 -1.99
C GLU A 127 -14.74 -23.97 -2.46
N GLU A 128 -13.76 -23.97 -1.54
CA GLU A 128 -12.34 -24.19 -1.87
C GLU A 128 -12.11 -25.55 -2.55
N MET A 129 -12.84 -26.58 -2.11
CA MET A 129 -12.71 -27.95 -2.61
C MET A 129 -13.29 -28.13 -4.04
N LYS A 130 -14.32 -27.37 -4.42
CA LYS A 130 -14.82 -27.33 -5.81
C LYS A 130 -13.82 -26.65 -6.76
N LEU A 131 -13.09 -25.67 -6.25
CA LEU A 131 -12.15 -24.89 -7.07
C LEU A 131 -10.89 -25.69 -7.44
N GLN A 132 -10.43 -26.57 -6.55
CA GLN A 132 -9.34 -27.50 -6.84
C GLN A 132 -9.73 -28.57 -7.86
N THR A 133 -11.01 -28.96 -7.94
CA THR A 133 -11.46 -29.94 -8.95
C THR A 133 -11.50 -29.38 -10.38
N CYS A 134 -11.64 -28.06 -10.57
CA CYS A 134 -11.64 -27.44 -11.90
C CYS A 134 -10.24 -27.27 -12.52
N LYS A 135 -9.15 -27.37 -11.74
CA LYS A 135 -7.77 -27.19 -12.23
C LYS A 135 -7.16 -28.47 -12.83
N LYS A 136 -7.88 -29.59 -12.91
CA LYS A 136 -7.35 -30.87 -13.40
C LYS A 136 -7.51 -31.13 -14.91
N SER A 137 -8.11 -30.23 -15.70
CA SER A 137 -8.13 -30.37 -17.17
C SER A 137 -7.12 -29.41 -17.83
N PRO A 138 -6.22 -29.89 -18.72
CA PRO A 138 -5.32 -29.01 -19.43
C PRO A 138 -6.10 -28.13 -20.42
N PRO A 139 -5.99 -26.80 -20.38
CA PRO A 139 -6.57 -25.96 -21.41
C PRO A 139 -5.74 -26.04 -22.70
N SER A 140 -6.34 -26.61 -23.75
CA SER A 140 -5.88 -26.41 -25.12
C SER A 140 -6.11 -24.95 -25.50
N PHE A 141 -5.09 -24.10 -25.39
CA PHE A 141 -5.18 -22.71 -25.78
C PHE A 141 -4.92 -22.54 -27.28
N THR A 142 -5.98 -22.37 -28.05
CA THR A 142 -5.93 -21.72 -29.37
C THR A 142 -6.28 -20.26 -29.16
N VAL A 143 -5.30 -19.36 -29.24
CA VAL A 143 -5.55 -17.91 -29.19
C VAL A 143 -6.13 -17.49 -30.54
N THR A 144 -7.42 -17.17 -30.60
CA THR A 144 -7.98 -16.39 -31.70
C THR A 144 -8.23 -14.97 -31.22
N CYS A 145 -7.51 -14.03 -31.83
CA CYS A 145 -7.65 -12.61 -31.55
C CYS A 145 -8.84 -12.08 -32.37
N ARG A 146 -10.03 -11.95 -31.75
CA ARG A 146 -11.12 -11.13 -32.31
C ARG A 146 -11.17 -9.80 -31.57
N HIS A 147 -10.51 -8.80 -32.14
CA HIS A 147 -10.71 -7.40 -31.76
C HIS A 147 -12.07 -6.92 -32.27
N SER A 148 -12.93 -6.45 -31.37
CA SER A 148 -13.91 -5.39 -31.62
C SER A 148 -14.42 -4.86 -30.28
N PHE A 149 -13.76 -3.83 -29.75
CA PHE A 149 -14.39 -2.94 -28.77
C PHE A 149 -14.28 -1.53 -29.31
N VAL A 150 -15.43 -1.00 -29.72
CA VAL A 150 -15.59 0.39 -30.15
C VAL A 150 -15.75 1.21 -28.88
N TYR A 151 -14.78 2.06 -28.55
CA TYR A 151 -14.94 3.09 -27.52
C TYR A 151 -14.91 4.46 -28.20
N ARG A 152 -16.05 5.17 -28.16
CA ARG A 152 -16.16 6.59 -28.54
C ARG A 152 -15.91 7.43 -27.30
N SER A 153 -14.75 8.08 -27.22
CA SER A 153 -14.66 9.45 -26.68
C SER A 153 -13.33 10.10 -27.11
N PRO A 154 -13.31 11.39 -27.51
CA PRO A 154 -12.16 12.02 -28.13
C PRO A 154 -11.39 12.87 -27.11
N ALA A 155 -10.34 12.34 -26.49
CA ALA A 155 -9.22 13.13 -25.96
C ALA A 155 -8.12 12.20 -25.43
N LEU A 156 -7.01 12.16 -26.18
CA LEU A 156 -5.63 11.86 -25.77
C LEU A 156 -5.36 10.54 -25.02
N GLN A 157 -4.98 9.56 -25.83
CA GLN A 157 -4.28 8.33 -25.48
C GLN A 157 -2.88 8.57 -24.89
N GLN A 158 -2.60 7.94 -23.76
CA GLN A 158 -1.41 7.07 -23.58
C GLN A 158 -1.57 6.26 -22.29
N THR A 159 -2.21 5.09 -22.38
CA THR A 159 -2.09 4.04 -21.37
C THR A 159 -0.86 3.20 -21.70
N ASN A 160 0.26 3.47 -21.05
CA ASN A 160 1.39 2.54 -21.05
C ASN A 160 1.04 1.35 -20.14
N CYS A 161 0.67 0.24 -20.77
CA CYS A 161 0.53 -1.05 -20.11
C CYS A 161 1.93 -1.67 -20.01
N LEU A 162 2.48 -1.81 -18.80
CA LEU A 162 3.73 -2.53 -18.59
C LEU A 162 3.45 -4.03 -18.76
N LEU A 163 3.71 -4.56 -19.96
CA LEU A 163 3.80 -6.00 -20.17
C LEU A 163 5.19 -6.47 -19.71
N LEU A 164 5.25 -7.12 -18.55
CA LEU A 164 6.41 -7.94 -18.18
C LEU A 164 6.43 -9.16 -19.11
N GLN A 165 7.25 -9.10 -20.16
CA GLN A 165 7.65 -10.30 -20.88
C GLN A 165 8.83 -10.96 -20.18
N PRO A 166 8.84 -12.29 -20.02
CA PRO A 166 9.99 -13.00 -19.47
C PRO A 166 11.09 -13.03 -20.54
N ASN A 167 12.28 -12.54 -20.18
CA ASN A 167 13.53 -12.53 -20.96
C ASN A 167 13.77 -11.35 -21.93
N ILE A 168 14.13 -10.17 -21.39
CA ILE A 168 15.11 -9.29 -22.05
C ILE A 168 16.02 -8.68 -20.97
N SER A 169 17.31 -8.99 -21.04
CA SER A 169 18.39 -8.26 -20.39
C SER A 169 18.57 -6.94 -21.12
N HIS A 170 18.06 -5.82 -20.61
CA HIS A 170 18.63 -4.47 -20.71
C HIS A 170 17.65 -3.47 -20.06
N PHE A 171 18.18 -2.70 -19.11
CA PHE A 171 17.49 -1.65 -18.37
C PHE A 171 17.49 -0.39 -19.23
N VAL A 172 16.31 0.16 -19.55
CA VAL A 172 16.19 1.53 -20.10
C VAL A 172 15.28 2.32 -19.18
N GLN A 173 15.88 3.33 -18.56
CA GLN A 173 15.27 4.29 -17.66
C GLN A 173 14.59 5.39 -18.50
N SER A 174 13.32 5.71 -18.24
CA SER A 174 12.75 7.00 -18.67
C SER A 174 11.54 7.43 -17.85
N THR A 175 11.76 8.52 -17.13
CA THR A 175 10.85 9.64 -16.83
C THR A 175 9.47 9.37 -16.22
N CYS A 176 9.39 9.56 -14.90
CA CYS A 176 8.15 9.87 -14.18
C CYS A 176 7.59 11.23 -14.64
N CYS A 177 6.47 11.22 -15.35
CA CYS A 177 5.59 12.38 -15.44
C CYS A 177 4.66 12.41 -14.22
N HIS A 178 4.57 13.59 -13.62
CA HIS A 178 3.65 13.95 -12.53
C HIS A 178 2.21 13.53 -12.84
N PHE A 179 1.67 12.62 -12.03
CA PHE A 179 0.24 12.56 -11.77
C PHE A 179 0.00 12.11 -10.34
N SER A 180 -0.75 12.92 -9.61
CA SER A 180 -1.34 12.63 -8.32
C SER A 180 -2.32 11.47 -8.48
N ALA A 181 -1.85 10.24 -8.30
CA ALA A 181 -2.67 9.05 -8.27
C ALA A 181 -2.58 8.43 -6.87
N PRO A 182 -3.70 8.03 -6.23
CA PRO A 182 -3.60 7.19 -5.05
C PRO A 182 -2.87 5.91 -5.45
N GLN A 183 -1.90 5.49 -4.65
CA GLN A 183 -1.12 4.29 -4.90
C GLN A 183 -2.07 3.08 -4.88
N PHE A 184 -2.47 2.61 -6.08
CA PHE A 184 -3.28 1.41 -6.23
C PHE A 184 -2.38 0.19 -6.04
N LEU A 185 -2.48 -0.47 -4.89
CA LEU A 185 -1.90 -1.80 -4.71
C LEU A 185 -2.88 -2.84 -5.31
N CYS A 186 -2.78 -3.04 -6.63
CA CYS A 186 -3.58 -4.03 -7.34
C CYS A 186 -2.81 -5.35 -7.41
N PHE A 187 -3.12 -6.30 -6.52
CA PHE A 187 -2.61 -7.66 -6.66
C PHE A 187 -3.47 -8.43 -7.66
N ARG A 188 -2.89 -8.69 -8.83
CA ARG A 188 -3.43 -9.64 -9.80
C ARG A 188 -2.74 -10.97 -9.54
N ALA A 189 -3.44 -11.91 -8.91
CA ALA A 189 -3.02 -13.31 -8.82
C ALA A 189 -3.33 -14.04 -10.13
#